data_AF-A0A813Y6W9-F1
#
_entry.id   AF-A0A813Y6W9-F1
#
_cell.length_a   1.000
_cell.length_b   1.000
_cell.length_c   1.000
_cell.angle_alpha   90.00
_cell.angle_beta   90.00
_cell.angle_gamma   90.00
#
_symmetry.space_group_name_H-M   'P 1'
#
loop_
_entity.id
_entity.type
_entity.pdbx_description
1 polymer ?
#
loop_
_entity_poly.entity_id
_entity_poly.type
_entity_poly.pdbx_seq_one_letter_code
_entity_poly.pdbx_strand_id
1 'polypeptide(L)'
;MLVVPVEVIGQMESVDIDFTVLARNNQHVVLSGKTRQVENIQYQQEPLSVFIYYTPLPYEGFELDPQETDRTYLFVTSIDEHQARARQSFDYASNERKPDELWSSHVMLWNNVWSNAHVEVQGDDELQRQINSAFYYILSSLPPLSTRSEHKQFYGLSPGSLSRGGFDGPDDEDYVGHSFWDTEIWMYPPVLLFYPTLAKEILSYRIAMRESAADNARLFGYEGWRFPWESARTGVDVTPDICPQVPVMPPDEDAEPYKNNSVFTNAVASLSIDLADRVSCITKKTVPKAWVDIASNLYFPFDETSQTHLEYEGFDFKNTTIKQADVVLLGFPLQWPMSAEVRQNDLLAYERLTRASGPAMTWSMHAIGFLELGNFEKAEELFRRSYQTYVRPPFNVRPLSLFILLSNRLNCIFVGMD
;
A
#
# COMPACT_ATOMS: atom_id res chain seq x y z
N MET A 1 35.06 -26.61 -9.27
CA MET A 1 34.70 -25.21 -9.04
C MET A 1 33.37 -25.01 -9.74
N LEU A 2 32.29 -24.93 -8.96
CA LEU A 2 30.98 -24.57 -9.47
C LEU A 2 30.91 -23.04 -9.47
N VAL A 3 30.55 -22.44 -10.60
CA VAL A 3 30.36 -20.98 -10.70
C VAL A 3 28.87 -20.73 -10.82
N VAL A 4 28.29 -20.04 -9.85
CA VAL A 4 26.89 -19.59 -9.91
C VAL A 4 26.89 -18.16 -10.48
N PRO A 5 26.29 -17.93 -11.66
CA PRO A 5 26.22 -16.59 -12.25
C PRO A 5 25.32 -15.68 -11.41
N VAL A 6 25.71 -14.41 -11.28
CA VAL A 6 24.91 -13.37 -10.63
C VAL A 6 24.35 -12.44 -11.70
N GLU A 7 23.04 -12.40 -11.84
CA GLU A 7 22.37 -11.38 -12.65
C GLU A 7 22.09 -10.16 -11.76
N VAL A 8 22.80 -9.06 -12.02
CA VAL A 8 22.55 -7.79 -11.32
C VAL A 8 21.52 -7.00 -12.10
N ILE A 9 20.28 -7.08 -11.65
CA ILE A 9 19.17 -6.28 -12.18
C ILE A 9 19.25 -4.89 -11.52
N GLY A 10 20.08 -4.01 -12.08
CA GLY A 10 20.21 -2.63 -11.61
C GLY A 10 21.45 -1.94 -12.13
N GLN A 11 21.26 -0.90 -12.95
CA GLN A 11 22.33 0.05 -13.27
C GLN A 11 22.44 1.06 -12.12
N MET A 12 23.65 1.58 -11.87
CA MET A 12 23.88 2.62 -10.84
C MET A 12 23.37 4.01 -11.27
N GLU A 13 22.54 4.07 -12.31
CA GLU A 13 21.98 5.29 -12.87
C GLU A 13 20.54 5.44 -12.35
N SER A 14 20.25 6.59 -11.75
CA SER A 14 18.90 6.97 -11.33
C SER A 14 18.45 8.17 -12.14
N VAL A 15 17.20 8.15 -12.59
CA VAL A 15 16.57 9.30 -13.24
C VAL A 15 16.21 10.40 -12.23
N ASP A 16 16.11 10.05 -10.95
CA ASP A 16 15.67 10.96 -9.88
C ASP A 16 16.80 11.49 -9.00
N ILE A 17 17.93 10.78 -8.93
CA ILE A 17 19.03 11.10 -8.02
C ILE A 17 20.36 11.13 -8.76
N ASP A 18 21.07 12.26 -8.64
CA ASP A 18 22.45 12.37 -9.12
C ASP A 18 23.42 11.81 -8.08
N PHE A 19 23.72 10.51 -8.20
CA PHE A 19 24.66 9.84 -7.31
C PHE A 19 26.11 10.18 -7.64
N THR A 20 26.87 10.52 -6.60
CA THR A 20 28.33 10.62 -6.59
C THR A 20 28.91 9.46 -5.78
N VAL A 21 29.91 8.78 -6.32
CA VAL A 21 30.67 7.76 -5.59
C VAL A 21 31.65 8.46 -4.65
N LEU A 22 31.43 8.35 -3.34
CA LEU A 22 32.33 8.91 -2.33
C LEU A 22 33.51 7.99 -2.02
N ALA A 23 33.29 6.67 -2.07
CA ALA A 23 34.32 5.67 -1.87
C ALA A 23 33.94 4.36 -2.58
N ARG A 24 34.93 3.63 -3.09
CA ARG A 24 34.78 2.28 -3.64
C ARG A 24 36.03 1.47 -3.34
N ASN A 25 35.85 0.33 -2.69
CA ASN A 25 36.89 -0.67 -2.47
C ASN A 25 36.24 -2.07 -2.48
N ASN A 26 37.05 -3.11 -2.27
CA ASN A 26 36.58 -4.49 -2.31
C ASN A 26 35.63 -4.86 -1.15
N GLN A 27 35.56 -4.05 -0.09
CA GLN A 27 34.71 -4.30 1.08
C GLN A 27 33.37 -3.56 0.99
N HIS A 28 33.36 -2.33 0.48
CA HIS A 28 32.15 -1.51 0.41
C HIS A 28 32.24 -0.40 -0.65
N VAL A 29 31.06 0.08 -1.04
CA VAL A 29 30.84 1.25 -1.88
C VAL A 29 29.99 2.26 -1.11
N VAL A 30 30.35 3.53 -1.21
CA VAL A 30 29.61 4.65 -0.62
C VAL A 30 29.14 5.58 -1.72
N LEU A 31 27.82 5.81 -1.76
CA LEU A 31 27.18 6.78 -2.63
C LEU A 31 26.57 7.91 -1.82
N SER A 32 26.59 9.10 -2.39
CA SER A 32 25.84 10.25 -1.91
C SER A 32 25.16 10.89 -3.11
N GLY A 33 23.90 11.25 -2.97
CA GLY A 33 23.17 11.98 -3.99
C GLY A 33 22.18 12.94 -3.37
N LYS A 34 21.58 13.77 -4.22
CA LYS A 34 20.38 14.53 -3.89
C LYS A 34 19.32 14.26 -4.95
N THR A 35 18.05 14.31 -4.56
CA THR A 35 16.97 14.29 -5.54
C THR A 35 17.16 15.45 -6.52
N ARG A 36 16.89 15.22 -7.81
CA ARG A 36 17.01 16.25 -8.84
C ARG A 36 15.98 17.35 -8.67
N GLN A 37 14.83 16.99 -8.12
CA GLN A 37 13.69 17.85 -7.90
C GLN A 37 13.18 17.71 -6.46
N VAL A 38 12.52 18.75 -5.98
CA VAL A 38 11.67 18.67 -4.79
C VAL A 38 10.26 18.38 -5.24
N GLU A 39 9.50 17.59 -4.46
CA GLU A 39 8.11 17.25 -4.82
C GLU A 39 7.23 18.50 -4.87
N ASN A 40 7.39 19.38 -3.88
CA ASN A 40 6.72 20.67 -3.86
C ASN A 40 7.50 21.70 -3.04
N ILE A 41 7.84 22.84 -3.64
CA ILE A 41 8.70 23.86 -3.01
C ILE A 41 8.10 24.50 -1.74
N GLN A 42 6.77 24.50 -1.63
CA GLN A 42 6.08 25.08 -0.47
C GLN A 42 6.27 24.23 0.78
N TYR A 43 6.26 22.91 0.63
CA TYR A 43 6.33 21.94 1.73
C TYR A 43 7.69 21.25 1.83
N GLN A 44 8.50 21.32 0.79
CA GLN A 44 9.86 20.80 0.71
C GLN A 44 10.77 21.83 0.01
N GLN A 45 11.51 22.61 0.79
CA GLN A 45 12.36 23.69 0.28
C GLN A 45 13.64 23.18 -0.39
N GLU A 46 14.14 22.02 0.05
CA GLU A 46 15.44 21.49 -0.35
C GLU A 46 15.32 20.06 -0.90
N PRO A 47 16.14 19.71 -1.90
CA PRO A 47 16.29 18.33 -2.33
C PRO A 47 16.69 17.39 -1.20
N LEU A 48 16.18 16.15 -1.26
CA LEU A 48 16.50 15.14 -0.26
C LEU A 48 17.89 14.62 -0.52
N SER A 49 18.72 14.64 0.52
CA SER A 49 20.01 13.95 0.47
C SER A 49 19.78 12.45 0.69
N VAL A 50 20.52 11.61 -0.04
CA VAL A 50 20.49 10.17 0.08
C VAL A 50 21.92 9.66 0.18
N PHE A 51 22.21 8.92 1.24
CA PHE A 51 23.50 8.26 1.45
C PHE A 51 23.30 6.76 1.46
N ILE A 52 24.08 6.06 0.63
CA ILE A 52 24.01 4.61 0.48
C ILE A 52 25.37 4.02 0.79
N TYR A 53 25.41 3.05 1.69
CA TYR A 53 26.59 2.23 1.97
C TYR A 53 26.21 0.80 1.65
N TYR A 54 26.95 0.13 0.77
CA TYR A 54 26.66 -1.25 0.44
C TYR A 54 27.89 -2.10 0.16
N THR A 55 27.77 -3.40 0.41
CA THR A 55 28.78 -4.40 0.03
C THR A 55 28.67 -4.69 -1.47
N PRO A 56 29.76 -4.55 -2.26
CA PRO A 56 29.72 -4.87 -3.69
C PRO A 56 29.44 -6.37 -3.90
N LEU A 57 28.58 -6.68 -4.88
CA LEU A 57 28.32 -8.06 -5.30
C LEU A 57 29.46 -8.57 -6.21
N PRO A 58 29.82 -9.86 -6.12
CA PRO A 58 30.80 -10.45 -7.03
C PRO A 58 30.16 -10.66 -8.42
N TYR A 59 30.40 -9.70 -9.33
CA TYR A 59 29.88 -9.75 -10.71
C TYR A 59 30.41 -10.96 -11.52
N GLU A 60 31.55 -11.52 -11.12
CA GLU A 60 32.16 -12.69 -11.78
C GLU A 60 31.49 -14.02 -11.37
N GLY A 61 30.56 -13.98 -10.41
CA GLY A 61 29.86 -15.15 -9.89
C GLY A 61 30.41 -15.62 -8.54
N PHE A 62 29.71 -16.59 -7.96
CA PHE A 62 30.12 -17.24 -6.71
C PHE A 62 30.86 -18.55 -7.01
N GLU A 63 32.06 -18.69 -6.46
CA GLU A 63 32.85 -19.93 -6.55
C GLU A 63 32.70 -20.76 -5.28
N LEU A 64 32.40 -22.05 -5.46
CA LEU A 64 32.44 -23.07 -4.41
C LEU A 64 33.60 -24.06 -4.69
N ASP A 65 34.42 -24.33 -3.68
CA ASP A 65 35.45 -25.36 -3.77
C ASP A 65 34.79 -26.76 -3.89
N PRO A 66 35.34 -27.71 -4.68
CA PRO A 66 34.78 -29.07 -4.76
C PRO A 66 34.62 -29.82 -3.42
N GLN A 67 35.32 -29.40 -2.36
CA GLN A 67 35.20 -29.99 -1.02
C GLN A 67 34.17 -29.28 -0.12
N GLU A 68 33.73 -28.09 -0.50
CA GLU A 68 32.70 -27.34 0.22
C GLU A 68 31.31 -27.84 -0.20
N THR A 69 30.42 -28.01 0.78
CA THR A 69 29.00 -28.34 0.56
C THR A 69 28.12 -27.10 0.51
N ASP A 70 28.54 -26.06 1.23
CA ASP A 70 27.81 -24.82 1.43
C ASP A 70 28.80 -23.67 1.69
N ARG A 71 28.37 -22.45 1.37
CA ARG A 71 29.11 -21.21 1.66
C ARG A 71 28.12 -20.06 1.84
N THR A 72 28.25 -19.34 2.95
CA THR A 72 27.39 -18.19 3.26
C THR A 72 28.07 -16.88 2.88
N TYR A 73 27.33 -16.00 2.20
CA TYR A 73 27.77 -14.65 1.84
C TYR A 73 26.92 -13.59 2.54
N LEU A 74 27.57 -12.51 3.00
CA LEU A 74 26.91 -11.37 3.64
C LEU A 74 27.01 -10.13 2.74
N PHE A 75 25.87 -9.56 2.39
CA PHE A 75 25.72 -8.34 1.61
C PHE A 75 24.88 -7.34 2.40
N VAL A 76 25.52 -6.29 2.87
CA VAL A 76 24.86 -5.27 3.69
C VAL A 76 24.56 -4.08 2.79
N THR A 77 23.36 -3.54 2.88
CA THR A 77 23.00 -2.23 2.33
C THR A 77 22.36 -1.38 3.40
N SER A 78 22.80 -0.13 3.52
CA SER A 78 22.28 0.87 4.44
C SER A 78 21.98 2.15 3.66
N ILE A 79 20.76 2.65 3.80
CA ILE A 79 20.27 3.85 3.11
C ILE A 79 19.71 4.80 4.18
N ASP A 80 20.15 6.05 4.20
CA ASP A 80 19.55 7.08 5.04
C ASP A 80 19.76 8.48 4.44
N GLU A 81 18.91 9.42 4.84
CA GLU A 81 19.04 10.84 4.48
C GLU A 81 20.23 11.53 5.17
N HIS A 82 20.80 10.92 6.20
CA HIS A 82 21.92 11.43 6.99
C HIS A 82 23.11 10.47 6.93
N GLN A 83 24.24 10.96 6.43
CA GLN A 83 25.45 10.17 6.22
C GLN A 83 25.91 9.42 7.48
N ALA A 84 25.88 10.08 8.64
CA ALA A 84 26.32 9.50 9.90
C ALA A 84 25.48 8.27 10.30
N ARG A 85 24.16 8.32 10.08
CA ARG A 85 23.25 7.19 10.40
C ARG A 85 23.39 6.06 9.39
N ALA A 86 23.49 6.38 8.10
CA ALA A 86 23.72 5.39 7.06
C ALA A 86 25.03 4.61 7.34
N ARG A 87 26.10 5.34 7.65
CA ARG A 87 27.39 4.75 8.03
C ARG A 87 27.29 3.91 9.30
N GLN A 88 26.72 4.46 10.39
CA GLN A 88 26.61 3.73 11.65
C GLN A 88 25.87 2.40 11.50
N SER A 89 24.77 2.40 10.73
CA SER A 89 24.00 1.17 10.48
C SER A 89 24.77 0.16 9.64
N PHE A 90 25.54 0.65 8.65
CA PHE A 90 26.41 -0.19 7.83
C PHE A 90 27.55 -0.80 8.66
N ASP A 91 28.27 0.02 9.45
CA ASP A 91 29.38 -0.43 10.29
C ASP A 91 28.90 -1.45 11.33
N TYR A 92 27.74 -1.22 11.95
CA TYR A 92 27.12 -2.16 12.89
C TYR A 92 26.83 -3.53 12.24
N ALA A 93 26.28 -3.54 11.02
CA ALA A 93 25.94 -4.79 10.34
C ALA A 93 27.16 -5.48 9.71
N SER A 94 28.12 -4.73 9.18
CA SER A 94 29.27 -5.31 8.45
C SER A 94 30.46 -5.69 9.33
N ASN A 95 30.69 -4.97 10.44
CA ASN A 95 31.91 -5.13 11.25
C ASN A 95 31.63 -5.63 12.68
N GLU A 96 30.49 -5.26 13.26
CA GLU A 96 30.21 -5.54 14.68
C GLU A 96 29.40 -6.82 14.89
N ARG A 97 28.92 -7.46 13.81
CA ARG A 97 28.06 -8.64 13.88
C ARG A 97 28.50 -9.73 12.92
N LYS A 98 28.41 -10.98 13.39
CA LYS A 98 28.53 -12.16 12.53
C LYS A 98 27.23 -12.38 11.75
N PRO A 99 27.26 -12.98 10.55
CA PRO A 99 26.07 -13.30 9.78
C PRO A 99 24.99 -14.02 10.59
N ASP A 100 25.37 -15.05 11.36
CA ASP A 100 24.44 -15.82 12.18
C ASP A 100 23.76 -15.00 13.29
N GLU A 101 24.45 -13.99 13.83
CA GLU A 101 23.88 -13.10 14.83
C GLU A 101 22.85 -12.16 14.22
N LEU A 102 23.12 -11.62 13.02
CA LEU A 102 22.16 -10.82 12.28
C LEU A 102 20.92 -11.64 11.93
N TRP A 103 21.12 -12.85 11.40
CA TRP A 103 20.03 -13.79 11.10
C TRP A 103 19.18 -14.11 12.33
N SER A 104 19.82 -14.51 13.43
CA SER A 104 19.12 -14.84 14.67
C SER A 104 18.34 -13.65 15.22
N SER A 105 18.89 -12.44 15.12
CA SER A 105 18.20 -11.22 15.54
C SER A 105 16.99 -10.88 14.66
N HIS A 106 17.12 -11.06 13.34
CA HIS A 106 16.04 -10.88 12.38
C HIS A 106 14.89 -11.87 12.64
N VAL A 107 15.21 -13.16 12.77
CA VAL A 107 14.22 -14.22 13.06
C VAL A 107 13.52 -13.94 14.39
N MET A 108 14.25 -13.52 15.42
CA MET A 108 13.65 -13.16 16.71
C MET A 108 12.65 -11.99 16.58
N LEU A 109 12.98 -10.96 15.81
CA LEU A 109 12.10 -9.81 15.61
C LEU A 109 10.85 -10.17 14.80
N TRP A 110 10.98 -10.99 13.76
CA TRP A 110 9.81 -11.49 13.03
C TRP A 110 8.98 -12.45 13.86
N ASN A 111 9.58 -13.32 14.66
CA ASN A 111 8.83 -14.17 15.60
C ASN A 111 8.03 -13.32 16.58
N ASN A 112 8.57 -12.19 17.05
CA ASN A 112 7.82 -11.26 17.88
C ASN A 112 6.62 -10.64 17.13
N VAL A 113 6.81 -10.25 15.86
CA VAL A 113 5.70 -9.79 15.00
C VAL A 113 4.63 -10.88 14.89
N TRP A 114 5.00 -12.09 14.46
CA TRP A 114 4.07 -13.21 14.28
C TRP A 114 3.41 -13.67 15.58
N SER A 115 4.08 -13.55 16.72
CA SER A 115 3.48 -13.88 18.02
C SER A 115 2.39 -12.93 18.49
N ASN A 116 2.35 -11.70 17.93
CA ASN A 116 1.29 -10.74 18.26
C ASN A 116 0.00 -11.04 17.50
N ALA A 117 0.12 -11.41 16.23
CA ALA A 117 -1.03 -11.70 15.39
C ALA A 117 -0.66 -12.55 14.17
N HIS A 118 -1.42 -13.62 13.96
CA HIS A 118 -1.35 -14.48 12.79
C HIS A 118 -2.72 -15.10 12.48
N VAL A 119 -2.88 -15.61 11.27
CA VAL A 119 -4.06 -16.33 10.82
C VAL A 119 -3.63 -17.75 10.47
N GLU A 120 -4.25 -18.75 11.09
CA GLU A 120 -4.00 -20.17 10.81
C GLU A 120 -5.08 -20.76 9.90
N VAL A 121 -4.66 -21.41 8.84
CA VAL A 121 -5.52 -22.12 7.88
C VAL A 121 -5.28 -23.62 8.03
N GLN A 122 -6.33 -24.37 8.34
CA GLN A 122 -6.25 -25.83 8.46
C GLN A 122 -6.51 -26.50 7.11
N GLY A 123 -5.57 -27.35 6.67
CA GLY A 123 -5.75 -28.20 5.49
C GLY A 123 -5.50 -27.52 4.14
N ASP A 124 -5.03 -26.28 4.10
CA ASP A 124 -4.64 -25.55 2.88
C ASP A 124 -3.34 -24.76 3.10
N ASP A 125 -2.21 -25.46 2.92
CA ASP A 125 -0.88 -24.89 3.09
C ASP A 125 -0.56 -23.81 2.04
N GLU A 126 -1.18 -23.87 0.85
CA GLU A 126 -0.99 -22.83 -0.16
C GLU A 126 -1.65 -21.54 0.29
N LEU A 127 -2.90 -21.60 0.75
CA LEU A 127 -3.59 -20.43 1.29
C LEU A 127 -2.87 -19.88 2.53
N GLN A 128 -2.37 -20.75 3.42
CA GLN A 128 -1.55 -20.32 4.57
C GLN A 128 -0.32 -19.52 4.12
N ARG A 129 0.39 -19.99 3.08
CA ARG A 129 1.53 -19.26 2.51
C ARG A 129 1.10 -17.90 1.96
N GLN A 130 0.00 -17.84 1.21
CA GLN A 130 -0.48 -16.58 0.61
C GLN A 130 -0.83 -15.53 1.68
N ILE A 131 -1.51 -15.95 2.74
CA ILE A 131 -1.85 -15.06 3.86
C ILE A 131 -0.57 -14.55 4.55
N ASN A 132 0.38 -15.44 4.85
CA ASN A 132 1.65 -15.05 5.47
C ASN A 132 2.44 -14.07 4.59
N SER A 133 2.48 -14.30 3.27
CA SER A 133 3.10 -13.40 2.30
C SER A 133 2.44 -12.02 2.29
N ALA A 134 1.10 -11.96 2.26
CA ALA A 134 0.37 -10.69 2.29
C ALA A 134 0.67 -9.87 3.56
N PHE A 135 0.65 -10.52 4.73
CA PHE A 135 1.06 -9.87 5.99
C PHE A 135 2.51 -9.41 5.95
N TYR A 136 3.42 -10.26 5.48
CA TYR A 136 4.83 -9.91 5.37
C TYR A 136 5.04 -8.66 4.52
N TYR A 137 4.36 -8.52 3.37
CA TYR A 137 4.48 -7.34 2.51
C TYR A 137 3.97 -6.06 3.17
N ILE A 138 2.76 -6.10 3.73
CA ILE A 138 2.18 -4.92 4.41
C ILE A 138 3.05 -4.49 5.59
N LEU A 139 3.45 -5.45 6.44
CA LEU A 139 4.24 -5.15 7.65
C LEU A 139 5.66 -4.72 7.33
N SER A 140 6.25 -5.21 6.23
CA SER A 140 7.58 -4.77 5.77
C SER A 140 7.57 -3.35 5.21
N SER A 141 6.43 -2.89 4.69
CA SER A 141 6.24 -1.50 4.21
C SER A 141 5.87 -0.52 5.32
N LEU A 142 5.61 -1.01 6.55
CA LEU A 142 5.29 -0.18 7.71
C LEU A 142 6.53 0.11 8.56
N PRO A 143 6.52 1.17 9.39
CA PRO A 143 7.60 1.43 10.33
C PRO A 143 7.82 0.24 11.27
N PRO A 144 9.07 -0.06 11.66
CA PRO A 144 9.32 -1.16 12.57
C PRO A 144 8.71 -0.89 13.96
N LEU A 145 8.10 -1.91 14.55
CA LEU A 145 7.53 -1.86 15.91
C LEU A 145 8.57 -1.49 16.98
N SER A 146 9.85 -1.79 16.72
CA SER A 146 10.97 -1.43 17.59
C SER A 146 12.12 -0.91 16.73
N THR A 147 12.67 0.25 17.10
CA THR A 147 13.82 0.85 16.42
C THR A 147 14.79 1.41 17.45
N ARG A 148 16.10 1.27 17.17
CA ARG A 148 17.17 1.89 17.98
C ARG A 148 17.41 3.37 17.65
N SER A 149 16.79 3.84 16.58
CA SER A 149 16.92 5.20 16.09
C SER A 149 15.58 5.94 16.29
N GLU A 150 15.60 7.28 16.33
CA GLU A 150 14.44 8.19 16.50
C GLU A 150 13.32 7.96 15.48
N HIS A 151 12.11 7.55 15.88
CA HIS A 151 10.99 7.31 14.94
C HIS A 151 10.85 8.44 13.90
N LYS A 152 11.04 8.09 12.62
CA LYS A 152 10.80 9.00 11.49
C LYS A 152 9.31 9.03 11.21
N GLN A 153 8.86 10.16 10.67
CA GLN A 153 7.54 10.26 10.09
C GLN A 153 7.36 9.19 9.01
N PHE A 154 6.23 8.51 9.05
CA PHE A 154 5.77 7.64 7.98
C PHE A 154 5.14 8.47 6.86
N TYR A 155 5.45 8.12 5.59
CA TYR A 155 5.01 8.87 4.40
C TYR A 155 3.96 8.13 3.56
N GLY A 156 3.21 7.25 4.22
CA GLY A 156 2.11 6.53 3.59
C GLY A 156 2.49 5.15 3.06
N LEU A 157 1.48 4.42 2.59
CA LEU A 157 1.55 3.01 2.26
C LEU A 157 0.96 2.80 0.87
N SER A 158 1.83 2.58 -0.12
CA SER A 158 1.40 2.39 -1.51
C SER A 158 0.72 1.02 -1.70
N PRO A 159 -0.29 0.93 -2.60
CA PRO A 159 -0.83 -0.36 -3.06
C PRO A 159 0.19 -1.13 -3.93
N GLY A 160 1.14 -0.41 -4.55
CA GLY A 160 2.36 -0.99 -5.11
C GLY A 160 3.46 -1.13 -4.05
N SER A 161 4.53 -1.90 -4.33
CA SER A 161 5.81 -2.00 -3.56
C SER A 161 6.40 -3.44 -3.71
N LEU A 162 6.98 -4.00 -2.63
CA LEU A 162 7.54 -5.35 -2.56
C LEU A 162 6.59 -6.43 -3.09
N SER A 163 5.29 -6.26 -2.89
CA SER A 163 4.25 -7.20 -3.30
C SER A 163 4.14 -7.38 -4.82
N ARG A 164 4.67 -6.46 -5.64
CA ARG A 164 4.71 -6.63 -7.09
C ARG A 164 6.00 -7.30 -7.59
N GLY A 165 7.12 -7.04 -6.91
CA GLY A 165 8.41 -7.68 -7.20
C GLY A 165 9.26 -7.04 -8.31
N GLY A 166 9.38 -5.71 -8.30
CA GLY A 166 10.36 -4.97 -9.10
C GLY A 166 9.85 -4.42 -10.44
N PHE A 167 10.64 -3.53 -11.03
CA PHE A 167 10.38 -2.79 -12.27
C PHE A 167 10.49 -3.71 -13.49
N ASP A 168 9.40 -3.93 -14.23
CA ASP A 168 9.45 -4.65 -15.52
C ASP A 168 9.80 -3.73 -16.71
N GLY A 169 10.34 -2.54 -16.44
CA GLY A 169 10.87 -1.62 -17.43
C GLY A 169 10.97 -0.18 -16.91
N PRO A 170 11.60 0.72 -17.68
CA PRO A 170 11.71 2.14 -17.35
C PRO A 170 10.37 2.90 -17.36
N ASP A 171 9.32 2.32 -17.93
CA ASP A 171 7.95 2.89 -17.96
C ASP A 171 7.00 2.16 -17.00
N ASP A 172 7.50 1.25 -16.15
CA ASP A 172 6.70 0.37 -15.29
C ASP A 172 6.97 0.61 -13.79
N GLU A 173 6.91 1.88 -13.40
CA GLU A 173 7.02 2.30 -12.01
C GLU A 173 5.66 2.15 -11.31
N ASP A 174 5.51 1.05 -10.57
CA ASP A 174 4.28 0.65 -9.90
C ASP A 174 3.75 1.71 -8.93
N TYR A 175 2.83 2.54 -9.42
CA TYR A 175 2.25 3.67 -8.70
C TYR A 175 3.28 4.60 -8.05
N VAL A 176 4.55 4.53 -8.47
CA VAL A 176 5.72 5.30 -7.99
C VAL A 176 5.84 5.44 -6.46
N GLY A 177 5.26 4.50 -5.70
CA GLY A 177 5.22 4.56 -4.23
C GLY A 177 4.21 5.56 -3.65
N HIS A 178 3.31 6.12 -4.46
CA HIS A 178 2.23 6.99 -4.01
C HIS A 178 1.20 6.23 -3.16
N SER A 179 0.59 6.95 -2.22
CA SER A 179 -0.49 6.48 -1.36
C SER A 179 -1.84 6.91 -1.90
N PHE A 180 -2.76 5.95 -1.99
CA PHE A 180 -4.11 6.08 -2.52
C PHE A 180 -5.14 5.81 -1.43
N TRP A 181 -6.42 5.89 -1.76
CA TRP A 181 -7.51 5.42 -0.90
C TRP A 181 -7.41 3.91 -0.55
N ASP A 182 -6.67 3.12 -1.35
CA ASP A 182 -6.29 1.73 -1.08
C ASP A 182 -5.75 1.54 0.34
N THR A 183 -4.91 2.48 0.78
CA THR A 183 -4.29 2.49 2.10
C THR A 183 -5.35 2.42 3.20
N GLU A 184 -6.37 3.26 3.15
CA GLU A 184 -7.38 3.37 4.21
C GLU A 184 -8.55 2.39 4.05
N ILE A 185 -8.88 1.97 2.83
CA ILE A 185 -10.06 1.13 2.55
C ILE A 185 -9.72 -0.37 2.57
N TRP A 186 -8.56 -0.79 2.06
CA TRP A 186 -8.17 -2.22 1.98
C TRP A 186 -7.07 -2.60 2.97
N MET A 187 -6.06 -1.76 3.15
CA MET A 187 -4.86 -2.13 3.91
C MET A 187 -4.98 -1.80 5.40
N TYR A 188 -5.58 -0.66 5.74
CA TYR A 188 -5.74 -0.21 7.12
C TYR A 188 -6.59 -1.14 7.99
N PRO A 189 -7.74 -1.71 7.55
CA PRO A 189 -8.57 -2.55 8.42
C PRO A 189 -7.85 -3.76 9.05
N PRO A 190 -7.13 -4.62 8.30
CA PRO A 190 -6.37 -5.71 8.93
C PRO A 190 -5.23 -5.19 9.82
N VAL A 191 -4.55 -4.10 9.43
CA VAL A 191 -3.50 -3.51 10.27
C VAL A 191 -4.08 -2.96 11.59
N LEU A 192 -5.25 -2.34 11.57
CA LEU A 192 -5.95 -1.88 12.77
C LEU A 192 -6.30 -3.05 13.70
N LEU A 193 -6.82 -4.13 13.13
CA LEU A 193 -7.24 -5.30 13.89
C LEU A 193 -6.06 -5.99 14.59
N PHE A 194 -4.94 -6.16 13.89
CA PHE A 194 -3.80 -6.95 14.35
C PHE A 194 -2.67 -6.13 14.96
N TYR A 195 -2.45 -4.90 14.50
CA TYR A 195 -1.32 -4.03 14.85
C TYR A 195 -1.75 -2.55 15.02
N PRO A 196 -2.59 -2.22 16.02
CA PRO A 196 -3.19 -0.89 16.15
C PRO A 196 -2.18 0.26 16.30
N THR A 197 -0.99 -0.01 16.86
CA THR A 197 0.11 0.97 16.91
C THR A 197 0.61 1.36 15.51
N LEU A 198 0.69 0.41 14.58
CA LEU A 198 1.06 0.67 13.19
C LEU A 198 -0.09 1.33 12.42
N ALA A 199 -1.33 0.95 12.72
CA ALA A 199 -2.51 1.59 12.13
C ALA A 199 -2.55 3.10 12.45
N LYS A 200 -2.10 3.50 13.66
CA LYS A 200 -1.94 4.90 14.02
C LYS A 200 -0.94 5.63 13.11
N GLU A 201 0.16 4.99 12.70
CA GLU A 201 1.15 5.61 11.81
C GLU A 201 0.54 5.93 10.43
N ILE A 202 -0.30 5.04 9.90
CA ILE A 202 -1.05 5.26 8.64
C ILE A 202 -1.89 6.53 8.73
N LEU A 203 -2.70 6.70 9.78
CA LEU A 203 -3.52 7.90 9.94
C LEU A 203 -2.70 9.15 10.30
N SER A 204 -1.59 8.99 11.03
CA SER A 204 -0.71 10.11 11.41
C SER A 204 -0.09 10.77 10.18
N TYR A 205 0.22 9.99 9.14
CA TYR A 205 0.64 10.52 7.84
C TYR A 205 -0.39 11.49 7.26
N ARG A 206 -1.67 11.09 7.16
CA ARG A 206 -2.75 11.97 6.63
C ARG A 206 -2.92 13.24 7.47
N ILE A 207 -2.84 13.13 8.80
CA ILE A 207 -2.93 14.30 9.70
C ILE A 207 -1.76 15.26 9.51
N ALA A 208 -0.55 14.74 9.25
CA ALA A 208 0.62 15.55 8.98
C ALA A 208 0.50 16.31 7.64
N MET A 209 -0.19 15.73 6.66
CA MET A 209 -0.44 16.32 5.32
C MET A 209 -1.70 17.21 5.25
N ARG A 210 -2.37 17.51 6.37
CA ARG A 210 -3.62 18.28 6.34
C ARG A 210 -3.48 19.69 5.73
N GLU A 211 -2.31 20.32 5.85
CA GLU A 211 -2.10 21.68 5.33
C GLU A 211 -2.01 21.67 3.79
N SER A 212 -1.38 20.66 3.18
CA SER A 212 -1.41 20.47 1.72
C SER A 212 -2.80 20.11 1.22
N ALA A 213 -3.55 19.30 1.98
CA ALA A 213 -4.96 19.03 1.69
C ALA A 213 -5.84 20.28 1.81
N ALA A 214 -5.53 21.20 2.73
CA ALA A 214 -6.22 22.49 2.87
C ALA A 214 -5.98 23.38 1.65
N ASP A 215 -4.74 23.44 1.18
CA ASP A 215 -4.39 24.22 0.00
C ASP A 215 -5.01 23.61 -1.26
N ASN A 216 -5.03 22.28 -1.37
CA ASN A 216 -5.75 21.58 -2.43
C ASN A 216 -7.26 21.91 -2.42
N ALA A 217 -7.92 21.96 -1.25
CA ALA A 217 -9.32 22.38 -1.18
C ALA A 217 -9.52 23.80 -1.74
N ARG A 218 -8.63 24.75 -1.36
CA ARG A 218 -8.69 26.14 -1.82
C ARG A 218 -8.46 26.28 -3.33
N LEU A 219 -7.62 25.44 -3.94
CA LEU A 219 -7.41 25.43 -5.39
C LEU A 219 -8.70 25.18 -6.17
N PHE A 220 -9.61 24.39 -5.59
CA PHE A 220 -10.93 24.10 -6.18
C PHE A 220 -12.05 24.99 -5.63
N GLY A 221 -11.72 26.05 -4.87
CA GLY A 221 -12.69 26.97 -4.30
C GLY A 221 -13.48 26.41 -3.11
N TYR A 222 -12.99 25.33 -2.49
CA TYR A 222 -13.60 24.70 -1.31
C TYR A 222 -12.90 25.12 0.00
N GLU A 223 -13.58 24.85 1.12
CA GLU A 223 -13.02 24.93 2.47
C GLU A 223 -12.67 23.53 2.99
N GLY A 224 -11.97 23.45 4.12
CA GLY A 224 -11.62 22.18 4.77
C GLY A 224 -10.39 21.52 4.16
N TRP A 225 -10.39 20.19 4.12
CA TRP A 225 -9.25 19.39 3.66
C TRP A 225 -9.69 18.47 2.51
N ARG A 226 -9.15 18.70 1.32
CA ARG A 226 -9.31 17.84 0.15
C ARG A 226 -8.02 17.03 -0.01
N PHE A 227 -8.00 15.83 0.54
CA PHE A 227 -6.87 14.93 0.33
C PHE A 227 -6.73 14.59 -1.16
N PRO A 228 -5.49 14.48 -1.66
CA PRO A 228 -5.25 14.20 -3.07
C PRO A 228 -5.63 12.76 -3.43
N TRP A 229 -5.86 12.50 -4.71
CA TRP A 229 -6.07 11.14 -5.22
C TRP A 229 -4.77 10.32 -5.08
N GLU A 230 -3.66 10.86 -5.56
CA GLU A 230 -2.32 10.33 -5.34
C GLU A 230 -1.54 11.24 -4.38
N SER A 231 -1.02 10.66 -3.30
CA SER A 231 -0.27 11.39 -2.29
C SER A 231 1.14 10.83 -2.12
N ALA A 232 2.15 11.69 -2.04
CA ALA A 232 3.53 11.30 -1.80
C ALA A 232 4.08 11.97 -0.52
N ARG A 233 5.33 12.42 -0.52
CA ARG A 233 6.05 12.86 0.69
C ARG A 233 5.46 14.11 1.32
N THR A 234 5.11 15.10 0.50
CA THR A 234 4.63 16.41 0.94
C THR A 234 3.11 16.47 1.06
N GLY A 235 2.42 15.44 0.58
CA GLY A 235 0.97 15.33 0.65
C GLY A 235 0.22 16.22 -0.35
N VAL A 236 0.92 16.86 -1.29
CA VAL A 236 0.27 17.52 -2.43
C VAL A 236 -0.27 16.48 -3.40
N ASP A 237 -1.16 16.91 -4.29
CA ASP A 237 -1.67 16.07 -5.36
C ASP A 237 -0.57 15.85 -6.40
N VAL A 238 -0.14 14.60 -6.53
CA VAL A 238 0.89 14.14 -7.48
C VAL A 238 0.27 13.28 -8.59
N THR A 239 -1.05 13.28 -8.71
CA THR A 239 -1.76 12.59 -9.79
C THR A 239 -1.30 13.17 -11.13
N PRO A 240 -0.88 12.33 -12.10
CA PRO A 240 -0.42 12.81 -13.40
C PRO A 240 -1.48 13.68 -14.13
N ASP A 241 -1.04 14.74 -14.82
CA ASP A 241 -1.91 15.67 -15.54
C ASP A 241 -2.78 15.02 -16.64
N ILE A 242 -2.42 13.81 -17.07
CA ILE A 242 -3.21 13.02 -18.05
C ILE A 242 -4.52 12.51 -17.44
N CYS A 243 -4.62 12.42 -16.12
CA CYS A 243 -5.80 11.95 -15.42
C CYS A 243 -6.89 13.05 -15.38
N PRO A 244 -8.17 12.70 -15.57
CA PRO A 244 -9.26 13.67 -15.63
C PRO A 244 -9.49 14.34 -14.27
N GLN A 245 -9.40 15.67 -14.24
CA GLN A 245 -9.76 16.49 -13.08
C GLN A 245 -11.26 16.82 -13.12
N VAL A 246 -12.09 15.89 -12.65
CA VAL A 246 -13.56 16.03 -12.63
C VAL A 246 -14.09 16.40 -11.24
N PRO A 247 -15.27 17.06 -11.14
CA PRO A 247 -15.87 17.38 -9.85
C PRO A 247 -16.14 16.15 -8.97
N VAL A 248 -16.55 15.04 -9.60
CA VAL A 248 -16.75 13.73 -8.97
C VAL A 248 -16.39 12.66 -9.99
N MET A 249 -15.47 11.77 -9.60
CA MET A 249 -15.31 10.44 -10.18
C MET A 249 -15.61 9.44 -9.05
N PRO A 250 -16.52 8.49 -9.24
CA PRO A 250 -16.78 7.48 -8.23
C PRO A 250 -15.65 6.43 -8.26
N PRO A 251 -15.62 5.46 -7.33
CA PRO A 251 -14.71 4.33 -7.40
C PRO A 251 -14.63 3.67 -8.78
N ASP A 252 -15.74 3.51 -9.49
CA ASP A 252 -15.68 3.09 -10.89
C ASP A 252 -15.06 4.19 -11.78
N GLU A 253 -13.75 4.11 -12.02
CA GLU A 253 -13.05 5.06 -12.89
C GLU A 253 -13.41 4.92 -14.39
N ASP A 254 -14.13 3.87 -14.79
CA ASP A 254 -14.68 3.77 -16.15
C ASP A 254 -15.98 4.59 -16.29
N ALA A 255 -16.48 5.21 -15.21
CA ALA A 255 -17.69 6.03 -15.18
C ALA A 255 -17.48 7.43 -15.81
N GLU A 256 -17.03 7.45 -17.06
CA GLU A 256 -16.84 8.67 -17.84
C GLU A 256 -18.07 9.04 -18.71
N PRO A 257 -18.25 10.33 -19.05
CA PRO A 257 -17.70 11.47 -18.31
C PRO A 257 -18.35 11.57 -16.91
N TYR A 258 -17.90 12.53 -16.10
CA TYR A 258 -18.37 12.76 -14.72
C TYR A 258 -19.85 12.44 -14.48
N LYS A 259 -20.15 11.82 -13.33
CA LYS A 259 -21.49 11.37 -12.97
C LYS A 259 -22.04 12.15 -11.78
N ASN A 260 -23.34 12.47 -11.83
CA ASN A 260 -24.02 13.10 -10.71
C ASN A 260 -24.49 12.04 -9.70
N ASN A 261 -24.46 12.40 -8.43
CA ASN A 261 -25.02 11.60 -7.34
C ASN A 261 -24.50 10.16 -7.30
N SER A 262 -23.17 10.00 -7.41
CA SER A 262 -22.53 8.72 -7.10
C SER A 262 -22.94 8.25 -5.71
N VAL A 263 -23.50 7.04 -5.63
CA VAL A 263 -24.06 6.52 -4.38
C VAL A 263 -22.97 6.32 -3.33
N PHE A 264 -21.79 5.83 -3.74
CA PHE A 264 -20.63 5.70 -2.85
C PHE A 264 -20.16 7.07 -2.34
N THR A 265 -19.96 8.03 -3.24
CA THR A 265 -19.50 9.38 -2.86
C THR A 265 -20.48 10.05 -1.89
N ASN A 266 -21.78 9.95 -2.16
CA ASN A 266 -22.82 10.51 -1.29
C ASN A 266 -22.86 9.79 0.08
N ALA A 267 -22.66 8.47 0.11
CA ALA A 267 -22.61 7.71 1.37
C ALA A 267 -21.41 8.14 2.23
N VAL A 268 -20.21 8.24 1.64
CA VAL A 268 -19.00 8.71 2.34
C VAL A 268 -19.17 10.13 2.85
N ALA A 269 -19.75 11.03 2.04
CA ALA A 269 -20.02 12.41 2.46
C ALA A 269 -21.00 12.45 3.65
N SER A 270 -22.08 11.66 3.61
CA SER A 270 -23.05 11.56 4.70
C SER A 270 -22.41 11.03 5.98
N LEU A 271 -21.70 9.89 5.90
CA LEU A 271 -21.02 9.27 7.03
C LEU A 271 -19.94 10.16 7.65
N SER A 272 -19.23 10.94 6.84
CA SER A 272 -18.20 11.87 7.33
C SER A 272 -18.80 12.98 8.20
N ILE A 273 -19.96 13.52 7.80
CA ILE A 273 -20.67 14.55 8.57
C ILE A 273 -21.33 13.94 9.82
N ASP A 274 -21.94 12.76 9.71
CA ASP A 274 -22.49 12.03 10.87
C ASP A 274 -21.40 11.73 11.90
N LEU A 275 -20.21 11.28 11.46
CA LEU A 275 -19.06 11.10 12.34
C LEU A 275 -18.66 12.40 13.03
N ALA A 276 -18.58 13.51 12.28
CA ALA A 276 -18.25 14.82 12.84
C ALA A 276 -19.25 15.25 13.93
N ASP A 277 -20.55 15.03 13.71
CA ASP A 277 -21.61 15.33 14.68
C ASP A 277 -21.50 14.44 15.91
N ARG A 278 -21.26 13.14 15.75
CA ARG A 278 -21.04 12.21 16.87
C ARG A 278 -19.82 12.58 17.72
N VAL A 279 -18.70 12.94 17.11
CA VAL A 279 -17.47 13.31 17.85
C VAL A 279 -17.50 14.73 18.39
N SER A 280 -18.47 15.56 17.96
CA SER A 280 -18.65 16.94 18.44
C SER A 280 -18.81 17.00 19.97
N CYS A 281 -19.54 16.03 20.54
CA CYS A 281 -19.78 15.93 21.98
C CYS A 281 -18.49 15.64 22.77
N ILE A 282 -17.55 14.90 22.18
CA ILE A 282 -16.26 14.54 22.78
C ILE A 282 -15.28 15.72 22.67
N THR A 283 -15.23 16.32 21.47
CA THR A 283 -14.28 17.40 21.15
C THR A 283 -14.72 18.77 21.66
N LYS A 284 -15.98 18.91 22.10
CA LYS A 284 -16.63 20.18 22.45
C LYS A 284 -16.61 21.21 21.31
N LYS A 285 -16.51 20.74 20.07
CA LYS A 285 -16.65 21.56 18.86
C LYS A 285 -18.10 21.55 18.42
N THR A 286 -18.55 22.62 17.75
CA THR A 286 -19.89 22.71 17.19
C THR A 286 -19.89 22.32 15.73
N VAL A 287 -20.80 21.44 15.32
CA VAL A 287 -21.06 21.14 13.91
C VAL A 287 -22.20 22.05 13.41
N PRO A 288 -22.02 22.81 12.32
CA PRO A 288 -23.08 23.61 11.75
C PRO A 288 -24.30 22.76 11.40
N LYS A 289 -25.49 23.16 11.85
CA LYS A 289 -26.75 22.45 11.57
C LYS A 289 -26.97 22.23 10.07
N ALA A 290 -26.58 23.21 9.24
CA ALA A 290 -26.67 23.11 7.80
C ALA A 290 -25.92 21.88 7.23
N TRP A 291 -24.80 21.48 7.82
CA TRP A 291 -24.05 20.30 7.36
C TRP A 291 -24.83 19.02 7.65
N VAL A 292 -25.38 18.89 8.85
CA VAL A 292 -26.21 17.74 9.24
C VAL A 292 -27.48 17.68 8.38
N ASP A 293 -28.10 18.83 8.11
CA ASP A 293 -29.26 18.92 7.24
C ASP A 293 -28.91 18.50 5.80
N ILE A 294 -27.74 18.86 5.26
CA ILE A 294 -27.27 18.39 3.94
C ILE A 294 -27.07 16.87 3.96
N ALA A 295 -26.29 16.34 4.92
CA ALA A 295 -25.96 14.92 5.03
C ALA A 295 -27.20 14.01 5.11
N SER A 296 -28.24 14.49 5.78
CA SER A 296 -29.51 13.76 5.97
C SER A 296 -30.43 13.82 4.74
N ASN A 297 -30.15 14.69 3.77
CA ASN A 297 -30.96 14.91 2.57
C ASN A 297 -30.19 14.63 1.27
N LEU A 298 -29.01 14.01 1.34
CA LEU A 298 -28.30 13.56 0.13
C LEU A 298 -29.16 12.55 -0.63
N TYR A 299 -29.14 12.64 -1.95
CA TYR A 299 -29.87 11.75 -2.83
C TYR A 299 -29.08 10.46 -3.06
N PHE A 300 -29.72 9.31 -2.84
CA PHE A 300 -29.15 8.00 -3.09
C PHE A 300 -29.96 7.35 -4.21
N PRO A 301 -29.42 7.26 -5.44
CA PRO A 301 -30.18 6.73 -6.56
C PRO A 301 -30.44 5.22 -6.35
N PHE A 302 -31.71 4.82 -6.44
CA PHE A 302 -32.18 3.49 -6.07
C PHE A 302 -33.30 3.05 -7.02
N ASP A 303 -33.25 1.81 -7.48
CA ASP A 303 -34.32 1.21 -8.30
C ASP A 303 -35.24 0.37 -7.42
N GLU A 304 -36.44 0.89 -7.17
CA GLU A 304 -37.49 0.23 -6.39
C GLU A 304 -37.96 -1.09 -7.00
N THR A 305 -37.81 -1.29 -8.31
CA THR A 305 -38.28 -2.52 -8.96
C THR A 305 -37.33 -3.68 -8.72
N SER A 306 -36.03 -3.44 -8.87
CA SER A 306 -34.99 -4.44 -8.62
C SER A 306 -34.49 -4.46 -7.18
N GLN A 307 -34.92 -3.50 -6.34
CA GLN A 307 -34.41 -3.30 -4.98
C GLN A 307 -32.88 -3.25 -4.98
N THR A 308 -32.30 -2.44 -5.87
CA THR A 308 -30.85 -2.32 -6.09
C THR A 308 -30.46 -0.84 -6.10
N HIS A 309 -29.35 -0.47 -5.47
CA HIS A 309 -28.78 0.87 -5.61
C HIS A 309 -28.25 1.06 -7.03
N LEU A 310 -28.47 2.26 -7.58
CA LEU A 310 -27.81 2.68 -8.80
C LEU A 310 -26.45 3.28 -8.42
N GLU A 311 -25.43 3.07 -9.25
CA GLU A 311 -24.09 3.59 -8.97
C GLU A 311 -24.06 5.12 -8.97
N TYR A 312 -24.83 5.70 -9.88
CA TYR A 312 -25.02 7.14 -10.03
C TYR A 312 -26.39 7.43 -10.64
N GLU A 313 -26.78 8.71 -10.68
CA GLU A 313 -28.06 9.11 -11.27
C GLU A 313 -28.13 8.77 -12.77
N GLY A 314 -29.14 7.99 -13.16
CA GLY A 314 -29.33 7.56 -14.55
C GLY A 314 -28.48 6.36 -14.97
N PHE A 315 -27.93 5.60 -14.01
CA PHE A 315 -27.19 4.36 -14.28
C PHE A 315 -28.01 3.36 -15.12
N ASP A 316 -27.38 2.77 -16.15
CA ASP A 316 -28.02 1.78 -17.04
C ASP A 316 -27.38 0.39 -16.87
N PHE A 317 -28.06 -0.48 -16.10
CA PHE A 317 -27.63 -1.86 -15.89
C PHE A 317 -27.44 -2.70 -17.17
N LYS A 318 -28.00 -2.31 -18.31
CA LYS A 318 -27.95 -3.12 -19.53
C LYS A 318 -26.75 -2.82 -20.41
N ASN A 319 -26.29 -1.58 -20.39
CA ASN A 319 -25.29 -1.08 -21.35
C ASN A 319 -24.01 -0.59 -20.67
N THR A 320 -23.95 -0.62 -19.34
CA THR A 320 -22.74 -0.26 -18.58
C THR A 320 -21.93 -1.49 -18.23
N THR A 321 -20.62 -1.38 -18.33
CA THR A 321 -19.65 -2.29 -17.74
C THR A 321 -18.77 -1.44 -16.84
N ILE A 322 -18.48 -1.93 -15.63
CA ILE A 322 -17.77 -1.16 -14.61
C ILE A 322 -16.36 -1.71 -14.39
N LYS A 323 -15.42 -0.85 -13.97
CA LYS A 323 -14.04 -1.21 -13.67
C LYS A 323 -13.92 -2.06 -12.41
N GLN A 324 -14.52 -1.58 -11.31
CA GLN A 324 -14.22 -2.07 -9.96
C GLN A 324 -15.37 -1.85 -8.98
N ALA A 325 -15.23 -2.38 -7.76
CA ALA A 325 -16.20 -2.20 -6.68
C ALA A 325 -16.55 -0.72 -6.45
N ASP A 326 -17.85 -0.42 -6.51
CA ASP A 326 -18.41 0.91 -6.22
C ASP A 326 -19.61 0.78 -5.26
N VAL A 327 -20.78 0.40 -5.79
CA VAL A 327 -21.99 0.19 -4.99
C VAL A 327 -21.81 -0.87 -3.91
N VAL A 328 -21.05 -1.92 -4.19
CA VAL A 328 -20.80 -2.99 -3.22
C VAL A 328 -20.02 -2.51 -1.99
N LEU A 329 -19.32 -1.38 -2.08
CA LEU A 329 -18.62 -0.75 -0.96
C LEU A 329 -19.58 -0.13 0.07
N LEU A 330 -20.84 0.12 -0.31
CA LEU A 330 -21.90 0.49 0.63
C LEU A 330 -22.06 -0.57 1.74
N GLY A 331 -21.93 -1.85 1.41
CA GLY A 331 -21.97 -2.93 2.38
C GLY A 331 -20.74 -2.94 3.29
N PHE A 332 -19.62 -3.45 2.77
CA PHE A 332 -18.32 -3.34 3.42
C PHE A 332 -17.37 -2.56 2.50
N PRO A 333 -16.63 -1.55 3.00
CA PRO A 333 -16.44 -1.23 4.41
C PRO A 333 -17.30 -0.09 4.96
N LEU A 334 -18.28 0.46 4.22
CA LEU A 334 -19.05 1.61 4.73
C LEU A 334 -20.14 1.25 5.76
N GLN A 335 -20.62 0.01 5.77
CA GLN A 335 -21.76 -0.43 6.59
C GLN A 335 -22.99 0.47 6.42
N TRP A 336 -23.23 0.95 5.21
CA TRP A 336 -24.40 1.75 4.87
C TRP A 336 -25.68 0.93 5.14
N PRO A 337 -26.68 1.51 5.84
CA PRO A 337 -27.90 0.77 6.17
C PRO A 337 -28.67 0.33 4.92
N MET A 338 -28.93 -0.97 4.82
CA MET A 338 -29.73 -1.58 3.76
C MET A 338 -30.31 -2.92 4.22
N SER A 339 -31.34 -3.43 3.54
CA SER A 339 -31.88 -4.77 3.82
C SER A 339 -30.94 -5.86 3.28
N ALA A 340 -31.08 -7.08 3.79
CA ALA A 340 -30.35 -8.24 3.25
C ALA A 340 -30.69 -8.50 1.77
N GLU A 341 -31.94 -8.24 1.37
CA GLU A 341 -32.39 -8.34 -0.02
C GLU A 341 -31.65 -7.34 -0.91
N VAL A 342 -31.62 -6.06 -0.53
CA VAL A 342 -30.92 -5.01 -1.28
C VAL A 342 -29.44 -5.33 -1.41
N ARG A 343 -28.80 -5.72 -0.29
CA ARG A 343 -27.39 -6.13 -0.31
C ARG A 343 -27.13 -7.28 -1.27
N GLN A 344 -27.99 -8.30 -1.26
CA GLN A 344 -27.86 -9.45 -2.16
C GLN A 344 -28.02 -9.02 -3.61
N ASN A 345 -28.99 -8.15 -3.91
CA ASN A 345 -29.25 -7.67 -5.26
C ASN A 345 -28.10 -6.79 -5.77
N ASP A 346 -27.56 -5.89 -4.94
CA ASP A 346 -26.38 -5.09 -5.26
C ASP A 346 -25.19 -5.99 -5.61
N LEU A 347 -24.85 -6.97 -4.75
CA LEU A 347 -23.75 -7.89 -5.00
C LEU A 347 -23.92 -8.67 -6.31
N LEU A 348 -25.12 -9.20 -6.57
CA LEU A 348 -25.39 -9.97 -7.79
C LEU A 348 -25.41 -9.12 -9.06
N ALA A 349 -25.90 -7.87 -8.97
CA ALA A 349 -25.92 -6.95 -10.09
C ALA A 349 -24.49 -6.55 -10.47
N TYR A 350 -23.73 -6.05 -9.50
CA TYR A 350 -22.42 -5.47 -9.74
C TYR A 350 -21.31 -6.51 -9.97
N GLU A 351 -21.47 -7.75 -9.50
CA GLU A 351 -20.60 -8.86 -9.91
C GLU A 351 -20.65 -9.08 -11.43
N ARG A 352 -21.86 -9.03 -12.02
CA ARG A 352 -22.07 -9.27 -13.47
C ARG A 352 -21.57 -8.12 -14.33
N LEU A 353 -21.64 -6.89 -13.84
CA LEU A 353 -21.24 -5.69 -14.58
C LEU A 353 -19.73 -5.44 -14.52
N THR A 354 -19.03 -5.99 -13.52
CA THR A 354 -17.60 -5.78 -13.35
C THR A 354 -16.82 -6.51 -14.44
N ARG A 355 -16.02 -5.76 -15.24
CA ARG A 355 -15.18 -6.35 -16.29
C ARG A 355 -14.12 -7.29 -15.72
N ALA A 356 -13.79 -8.33 -16.47
CA ALA A 356 -12.78 -9.32 -16.06
C ALA A 356 -11.37 -8.74 -15.87
N SER A 357 -11.04 -7.63 -16.56
CA SER A 357 -9.77 -6.91 -16.42
C SER A 357 -9.75 -5.89 -15.27
N GLY A 358 -10.82 -5.83 -14.47
CA GLY A 358 -10.89 -5.01 -13.26
C GLY A 358 -9.90 -5.46 -12.19
N PRO A 359 -9.58 -4.61 -11.21
CA PRO A 359 -8.61 -4.93 -10.17
C PRO A 359 -9.13 -5.98 -9.18
N ALA A 360 -8.18 -6.75 -8.65
CA ALA A 360 -8.36 -7.86 -7.71
C ALA A 360 -9.24 -7.51 -6.50
N MET A 361 -9.04 -6.29 -6.02
CA MET A 361 -9.61 -5.71 -4.81
C MET A 361 -11.16 -5.68 -4.81
N THR A 362 -11.78 -5.75 -5.99
CA THR A 362 -13.24 -5.82 -6.14
C THR A 362 -13.81 -7.11 -5.57
N TRP A 363 -13.10 -8.22 -5.76
CA TRP A 363 -13.63 -9.55 -5.44
C TRP A 363 -13.56 -9.85 -3.95
N SER A 364 -12.60 -9.27 -3.22
CA SER A 364 -12.56 -9.37 -1.75
C SER A 364 -13.76 -8.69 -1.11
N MET A 365 -14.18 -7.52 -1.63
CA MET A 365 -15.36 -6.80 -1.15
C MET A 365 -16.66 -7.58 -1.42
N HIS A 366 -16.80 -8.19 -2.60
CA HIS A 366 -17.93 -9.07 -2.86
C HIS A 366 -17.92 -10.32 -1.97
N ALA A 367 -16.75 -10.93 -1.76
CA ALA A 367 -16.60 -12.10 -0.90
C ALA A 367 -17.08 -11.81 0.54
N ILE A 368 -16.66 -10.67 1.11
CA ILE A 368 -17.14 -10.22 2.43
C ILE A 368 -18.66 -10.03 2.42
N GLY A 369 -19.21 -9.36 1.41
CA GLY A 369 -20.66 -9.16 1.28
C GLY A 369 -21.46 -10.47 1.27
N PHE A 370 -21.01 -11.48 0.53
CA PHE A 370 -21.67 -12.79 0.51
C PHE A 370 -21.46 -13.59 1.80
N LEU A 371 -20.32 -13.44 2.50
CA LEU A 371 -20.12 -14.00 3.84
C LEU A 371 -21.15 -13.46 4.83
N GLU A 372 -21.38 -12.14 4.83
CA GLU A 372 -22.36 -11.49 5.72
C GLU A 372 -23.81 -11.95 5.44
N LEU A 373 -24.11 -12.38 4.21
CA LEU A 373 -25.39 -12.97 3.82
C LEU A 373 -25.48 -14.47 4.10
N GLY A 374 -24.41 -15.12 4.58
CA GLY A 374 -24.34 -16.56 4.82
C GLY A 374 -24.22 -17.41 3.55
N ASN A 375 -23.91 -16.80 2.40
CA ASN A 375 -23.65 -17.52 1.14
C ASN A 375 -22.16 -17.89 1.03
N PHE A 376 -21.77 -18.92 1.78
CA PHE A 376 -20.37 -19.34 1.89
C PHE A 376 -19.78 -19.87 0.59
N GLU A 377 -20.56 -20.54 -0.26
CA GLU A 377 -20.11 -21.06 -1.55
C GLU A 377 -19.70 -19.92 -2.49
N LYS A 378 -20.57 -18.90 -2.60
CA LYS A 378 -20.26 -17.73 -3.45
C LYS A 378 -19.12 -16.89 -2.89
N ALA A 379 -19.09 -16.73 -1.56
CA ALA A 379 -17.99 -16.06 -0.89
C ALA A 379 -16.64 -16.76 -1.15
N GLU A 380 -16.57 -18.09 -1.08
CA GLU A 380 -15.36 -18.85 -1.35
C GLU A 380 -14.87 -18.68 -2.79
N GLU A 381 -15.79 -18.74 -3.77
CA GLU A 381 -15.49 -18.51 -5.19
C GLU A 381 -14.81 -17.14 -5.39
N LEU A 382 -15.42 -16.08 -4.84
CA LEU A 382 -14.95 -14.71 -5.01
C LEU A 382 -13.71 -14.41 -4.17
N PHE A 383 -13.57 -15.05 -3.00
CA PHE A 383 -12.36 -14.99 -2.20
C PHE A 383 -11.17 -15.55 -2.98
N ARG A 384 -11.31 -16.74 -3.58
CA ARG A 384 -10.27 -17.33 -4.43
C ARG A 384 -9.93 -16.43 -5.62
N ARG A 385 -10.95 -15.86 -6.28
CA ARG A 385 -10.77 -14.90 -7.38
C ARG A 385 -10.00 -13.64 -6.96
N SER A 386 -10.11 -13.22 -5.70
CA SER A 386 -9.45 -12.00 -5.22
C SER A 386 -7.93 -12.08 -5.13
N TYR A 387 -7.34 -13.28 -5.05
CA TYR A 387 -5.88 -13.41 -4.91
C TYR A 387 -5.23 -14.35 -5.93
N GLN A 388 -5.88 -15.46 -6.34
CA GLN A 388 -5.21 -16.55 -7.05
C GLN A 388 -4.53 -16.15 -8.36
N THR A 389 -5.13 -15.24 -9.13
CA THR A 389 -4.56 -14.77 -10.41
C THR A 389 -3.36 -13.83 -10.24
N TYR A 390 -3.14 -13.33 -9.02
CA TYR A 390 -2.09 -12.36 -8.68
C TYR A 390 -0.89 -13.01 -7.96
N VAL A 391 -0.98 -14.32 -7.72
CA VAL A 391 0.09 -15.17 -7.18
C VAL A 391 1.20 -15.36 -8.24
N ARG A 392 2.48 -15.13 -7.89
CA ARG A 392 3.66 -15.15 -8.81
C ARG A 392 4.89 -15.88 -8.20
N PRO A 393 5.59 -16.84 -8.80
CA PRO A 393 6.77 -17.48 -8.18
C PRO A 393 7.90 -16.49 -7.81
N PRO A 394 8.85 -16.83 -6.90
CA PRO A 394 9.11 -18.08 -6.19
C PRO A 394 8.62 -18.18 -4.73
N PHE A 395 8.11 -17.11 -4.11
CA PHE A 395 7.29 -17.26 -2.89
C PHE A 395 5.81 -17.47 -3.23
N ASN A 396 5.53 -17.73 -4.52
CA ASN A 396 4.21 -17.51 -5.10
C ASN A 396 3.74 -16.03 -4.92
N VAL A 397 4.64 -15.09 -4.58
CA VAL A 397 4.79 -13.72 -5.13
C VAL A 397 6.34 -13.50 -5.40
N ARG A 398 6.79 -12.73 -6.43
CA ARG A 398 8.23 -12.60 -6.90
C ARG A 398 9.26 -12.47 -5.74
N PRO A 399 10.43 -13.15 -5.76
CA PRO A 399 11.63 -12.71 -6.49
C PRO A 399 12.23 -13.70 -7.51
N LEU A 400 12.15 -13.44 -8.82
CA LEU A 400 13.23 -13.94 -9.69
C LEU A 400 14.42 -13.00 -9.46
N SER A 401 15.49 -13.54 -8.86
CA SER A 401 16.72 -12.87 -8.40
C SER A 401 16.68 -12.43 -6.93
N LEU A 402 17.54 -13.06 -6.14
CA LEU A 402 17.85 -12.75 -4.75
C LEU A 402 18.32 -11.29 -4.62
N PHE A 403 17.40 -10.36 -4.36
CA PHE A 403 17.68 -9.01 -3.86
C PHE A 403 16.64 -8.70 -2.78
N ILE A 404 17.00 -8.90 -1.52
CA ILE A 404 16.20 -8.36 -0.41
C ILE A 404 16.83 -7.04 0.02
N LEU A 405 16.43 -5.98 -0.68
CA LEU A 405 16.47 -4.62 -0.16
C LEU A 405 15.18 -4.40 0.60
N LEU A 406 15.25 -4.19 1.92
CA LEU A 406 14.37 -3.20 2.54
C LEU A 406 15.05 -2.47 3.70
N SER A 407 15.24 -1.18 3.43
CA SER A 407 15.48 -0.12 4.37
C SER A 407 14.18 0.25 5.08
N ASN A 408 14.12 0.04 6.39
CA ASN A 408 14.00 1.15 7.32
C ASN A 408 14.37 0.67 8.72
N ARG A 409 15.64 0.96 9.08
CA ARG A 409 16.26 0.83 10.41
C ARG A 409 16.50 -0.60 10.88
N LEU A 410 17.73 -1.04 10.61
CA LEU A 410 18.37 -2.26 11.12
C LEU A 410 17.44 -3.47 11.16
N ASN A 411 17.24 -4.10 10.01
CA ASN A 411 16.88 -5.51 9.89
C ASN A 411 17.35 -6.02 8.52
N CYS A 412 18.58 -6.52 8.45
CA CYS A 412 19.09 -7.21 7.27
C CYS A 412 18.40 -8.58 7.14
N ILE A 413 17.94 -8.93 5.94
CA ILE A 413 17.41 -10.26 5.63
C ILE A 413 18.43 -11.00 4.75
N PHE A 414 18.81 -12.18 5.17
CA PHE A 414 19.62 -13.15 4.43
C PHE A 414 18.80 -14.41 4.24
N VAL A 415 18.75 -14.95 3.02
CA VAL A 415 18.17 -16.28 2.79
C VAL A 415 19.33 -17.24 2.65
N GLY A 416 19.49 -18.13 3.65
CA GLY A 416 20.17 -19.40 3.46
C GLY A 416 19.20 -20.39 2.82
N MET A 417 19.64 -21.10 1.79
CA MET A 417 18.99 -22.32 1.34
C MET A 417 19.94 -23.49 1.63
N ASP A 418 19.40 -24.54 2.26
CA ASP A 418 20.02 -25.87 2.35
C ASP A 418 20.19 -26.50 0.97
#